data_AF-A0A7H4PJP2-F1
#
_entry.id   AF-A0A7H4PJP2-F1
#
_cell.length_a   1.000
_cell.length_b   1.000
_cell.length_c   1.000
_cell.angle_alpha   90.00
_cell.angle_beta   90.00
_cell.angle_gamma   90.00
#
_symmetry.space_group_name_H-M   'P 1'
#
loop_
_entity.id
_entity.type
_entity.pdbx_description
1 polymer ?
#
loop_
_entity_poly.entity_id
_entity_poly.type
_entity_poly.pdbx_seq_one_letter_code
_entity_poly.pdbx_strand_id
1 'polypeptide(L)'
;MSSHPIDFLLLGNNFGTPEMREIWSEQNRLTQQINVEVALALAEGELGVIPQQAALTIAELADASQLNIEDIAASGSQMKHSLMPVLQRTTTAMW
;
A
#
# COMPACT_ATOMS: atom_id res chain seq x y z
N MET A 1 2.30 -13.40 15.02
CA MET A 1 2.38 -14.86 14.80
C MET A 1 1.66 -15.15 13.49
N SER A 2 2.22 -16.01 12.65
CA SER A 2 1.53 -16.56 11.47
C SER A 2 0.16 -17.12 11.87
N SER A 3 -0.90 -16.60 11.27
CA SER A 3 -2.27 -17.01 11.57
C SER A 3 -2.83 -17.96 10.50
N HIS A 4 -2.24 -17.98 9.30
CA HIS A 4 -2.64 -18.84 8.20
C HIS A 4 -1.48 -19.78 7.77
N PRO A 5 -1.76 -21.03 7.32
CA PRO A 5 -0.73 -21.97 6.86
C PRO A 5 0.22 -21.44 5.78
N ILE A 6 -0.27 -20.52 4.95
CA ILE A 6 0.50 -19.89 3.86
C ILE A 6 1.64 -19.01 4.37
N ASP A 7 1.49 -18.45 5.58
CA ASP A 7 2.44 -17.52 6.20
C ASP A 7 3.65 -18.24 6.82
N PHE A 8 3.61 -19.58 6.89
CA PHE A 8 4.70 -20.37 7.45
C PHE A 8 5.82 -20.53 6.43
N LEU A 9 7.04 -20.21 6.83
CA LEU A 9 8.23 -20.36 5.99
C LEU A 9 8.44 -21.81 5.51
N LEU A 10 8.28 -22.79 6.41
CA LEU A 10 8.54 -24.20 6.12
C LEU A 10 7.36 -24.91 5.40
N LEU A 11 6.13 -24.54 5.74
CA LEU A 11 4.93 -25.27 5.28
C LEU A 11 4.15 -24.53 4.20
N GLY A 12 4.38 -23.22 4.00
CA GLY A 12 3.55 -22.40 3.13
C GLY A 12 3.54 -22.87 1.67
N ASN A 13 4.63 -23.47 1.19
CA ASN A 13 4.70 -24.06 -0.16
C ASN A 13 3.79 -25.28 -0.34
N ASN A 14 3.32 -25.90 0.74
CA ASN A 14 2.36 -27.01 0.67
C ASN A 14 0.92 -26.50 0.43
N PHE A 15 0.68 -25.20 0.64
CA PHE A 15 -0.65 -24.57 0.59
C PHE A 15 -0.76 -23.47 -0.46
N GLY A 16 0.31 -23.21 -1.22
CA GLY A 16 0.33 -22.23 -2.30
C GLY A 16 1.67 -22.22 -3.02
N THR A 17 1.68 -21.75 -4.26
CA THR A 17 2.92 -21.51 -4.99
C THR A 17 3.58 -20.21 -4.51
N PRO A 18 4.90 -20.02 -4.71
CA PRO A 18 5.57 -18.76 -4.38
C PRO A 18 4.85 -17.54 -4.96
N GLU A 19 4.39 -17.62 -6.20
CA GLU A 19 3.67 -16.55 -6.90
C GLU A 19 2.33 -16.22 -6.23
N MET A 20 1.58 -17.25 -5.81
CA MET A 20 0.31 -17.05 -5.10
C MET A 20 0.53 -16.37 -3.75
N ARG A 21 1.57 -16.76 -3.01
CA ARG A 21 1.90 -16.12 -1.72
C ARG A 21 2.32 -14.68 -1.89
N GLU A 22 3.02 -14.35 -2.97
CA GLU A 22 3.42 -12.97 -3.27
C GLU A 22 2.19 -12.07 -3.49
N ILE A 23 1.14 -12.58 -4.14
CA ILE A 23 -0.12 -11.83 -4.32
C ILE A 23 -0.74 -11.45 -2.96
N TRP A 24 -0.66 -12.34 -1.97
CA TRP A 24 -1.22 -12.11 -0.63
C TRP A 24 -0.22 -11.53 0.37
N SER A 25 1.00 -11.20 -0.07
CA SER A 25 2.03 -10.64 0.80
C SER A 25 1.60 -9.27 1.32
N GLU A 26 2.04 -8.92 2.52
CA GLU A 26 1.76 -7.60 3.09
C GLU A 26 2.34 -6.48 2.21
N GLN A 27 3.50 -6.71 1.60
CA GLN A 27 4.12 -5.80 0.64
C GLN A 27 3.23 -5.57 -0.58
N ASN A 28 2.74 -6.64 -1.20
CA ASN A 28 1.87 -6.50 -2.36
C ASN A 28 0.55 -5.84 -1.98
N ARG A 29 -0.06 -6.19 -0.83
CA ARG A 29 -1.29 -5.54 -0.34
C ARG A 29 -1.12 -4.03 -0.22
N LEU A 30 -0.04 -3.56 0.41
CA LEU A 30 0.25 -2.13 0.58
C LEU A 30 0.57 -1.44 -0.75
N THR A 31 1.29 -2.12 -1.65
CA THR A 31 1.56 -1.64 -3.00
C THR A 31 0.26 -1.42 -3.78
N GLN A 32 -0.67 -2.38 -3.73
CA GLN A 32 -1.96 -2.23 -4.39
C GLN A 32 -2.82 -1.14 -3.77
N GLN A 33 -2.73 -0.90 -2.46
CA GLN A 33 -3.42 0.23 -1.84
C GLN A 33 -2.94 1.56 -2.43
N ILE A 34 -1.64 1.77 -2.59
CA ILE A 34 -1.11 2.97 -3.24
C ILE A 34 -1.60 3.07 -4.69
N ASN A 35 -1.54 1.98 -5.46
CA ASN A 35 -2.02 1.98 -6.84
C ASN A 35 -3.49 2.39 -6.95
N VAL A 36 -4.32 1.94 -6.01
CA VAL A 36 -5.74 2.33 -5.93
C VAL A 36 -5.88 3.82 -5.63
N GLU A 37 -5.15 4.37 -4.67
CA GLU A 37 -5.21 5.80 -4.33
C GLU A 37 -4.71 6.69 -5.48
N VAL A 38 -3.68 6.26 -6.21
CA VAL A 38 -3.20 6.95 -7.41
C VAL A 38 -4.27 6.95 -8.51
N ALA A 39 -4.86 5.79 -8.78
CA ALA A 39 -5.94 5.67 -9.76
C ALA A 39 -7.16 6.53 -9.38
N LEU A 40 -7.50 6.56 -8.08
CA LEU A 40 -8.56 7.40 -7.55
C LEU A 40 -8.26 8.89 -7.79
N ALA A 41 -7.06 9.35 -7.41
CA ALA A 41 -6.67 10.76 -7.59
C ALA A 41 -6.69 11.17 -9.07
N LEU A 42 -6.22 10.32 -9.98
CA LEU A 42 -6.27 10.57 -11.42
C LEU A 42 -7.72 10.70 -11.92
N ALA A 43 -8.60 9.78 -11.54
CA ALA A 43 -10.02 9.84 -11.90
C ALA A 43 -10.71 11.10 -11.32
N GLU A 44 -10.39 11.46 -10.08
CA GLU A 44 -10.88 12.68 -9.44
C GLU A 44 -10.39 13.95 -10.15
N GLY A 45 -9.14 13.96 -10.64
CA GLY A 45 -8.59 15.03 -11.46
C GLY A 45 -9.31 15.19 -12.80
N GLU A 46 -9.54 14.07 -13.50
CA GLU A 46 -10.26 14.03 -14.78
C GLU A 46 -11.71 14.55 -14.65
N LEU A 47 -12.37 14.23 -13.53
CA LEU A 47 -13.74 14.67 -13.23
C LEU A 47 -13.81 16.07 -12.59
N GLY A 48 -12.67 16.70 -12.29
CA GLY A 48 -12.59 18.01 -11.66
C GLY A 48 -13.01 18.05 -10.19
N VAL A 49 -12.98 16.90 -9.50
CA VAL A 49 -13.20 16.80 -8.04
C VAL A 49 -12.02 17.40 -7.28
N ILE A 50 -10.80 17.18 -7.78
CA ILE A 50 -9.58 17.85 -7.34
C ILE A 50 -8.92 18.57 -8.52
N PRO A 51 -8.04 19.56 -8.29
CA PRO A 51 -7.28 20.17 -9.38
C PRO A 51 -6.45 19.11 -10.13
N GLN A 52 -6.49 19.11 -11.46
CA GLN A 52 -5.74 18.17 -12.30
C GLN A 52 -4.25 18.10 -11.93
N GLN A 53 -3.65 19.25 -11.60
CA GLN A 53 -2.25 19.29 -11.19
C GLN A 53 -1.99 18.51 -9.90
N ALA A 54 -2.92 18.54 -8.94
CA ALA A 54 -2.81 17.77 -7.70
C ALA A 54 -2.89 16.27 -7.98
N ALA A 55 -3.80 15.84 -8.87
CA ALA A 55 -3.91 14.46 -9.32
C ALA A 55 -2.65 13.93 -10.00
N LEU A 56 -1.96 14.78 -10.78
CA LEU A 56 -0.69 14.42 -11.40
C LEU A 56 0.45 14.34 -10.38
N THR A 57 0.52 15.28 -9.43
CA THR A 57 1.52 15.27 -8.35
C THR A 57 1.36 14.04 -7.44
N ILE A 58 0.14 13.81 -6.93
CA ILE A 58 -0.53 12.51 -6.97
C ILE A 58 0.30 11.28 -7.39
N ALA A 59 0.07 10.94 -8.66
CA ALA A 59 0.63 9.81 -9.38
C ALA A 59 2.15 9.84 -9.50
N GLU A 60 2.78 11.02 -9.50
CA GLU A 60 4.23 11.17 -9.62
C GLU A 60 4.96 10.78 -8.32
N LEU A 61 4.43 11.17 -7.16
CA LEU A 61 5.12 11.05 -5.88
C LEU A 61 4.71 9.81 -5.06
N ALA A 62 3.56 9.21 -5.37
CA ALA A 62 3.08 8.01 -4.71
C ALA A 62 3.80 6.74 -5.23
N ASP A 63 5.06 6.57 -4.82
CA ASP A 63 5.89 5.42 -5.18
C ASP A 63 5.83 4.31 -4.12
N ALA A 64 5.17 3.21 -4.46
CA ALA A 64 5.02 2.06 -3.58
C ALA A 64 6.35 1.33 -3.27
N SER A 65 7.39 1.51 -4.10
CA SER A 65 8.69 0.89 -3.87
C SER A 65 9.44 1.51 -2.68
N GLN A 66 9.04 2.70 -2.23
CA GLN A 66 9.63 3.41 -1.10
C GLN A 66 8.95 3.07 0.25
N LEU A 67 7.96 2.18 0.24
CA LEU A 67 7.30 1.76 1.45
C LEU A 67 8.22 0.90 2.32
N ASN A 68 8.45 1.36 3.55
CA ASN A 68 8.99 0.53 4.62
C ASN A 68 7.82 -0.02 5.46
N ILE A 69 7.61 -1.34 5.43
CA ILE A 69 6.49 -1.98 6.14
C ILE A 69 6.65 -1.86 7.65
N GLU A 70 7.87 -1.95 8.19
CA GLU A 70 8.10 -1.89 9.63
C GLU A 70 7.68 -0.52 10.20
N ASP A 71 8.02 0.56 9.50
CA ASP A 71 7.63 1.92 9.86
C ASP A 71 6.11 2.10 9.80
N ILE A 72 5.47 1.60 8.73
CA ILE A 72 4.01 1.65 8.57
C ILE A 72 3.31 0.88 9.68
N ALA A 73 3.82 -0.30 10.05
CA ALA A 73 3.27 -1.11 11.13
C ALA A 73 3.40 -0.41 12.49
N ALA A 74 4.55 0.23 12.76
CA ALA A 74 4.77 1.01 13.97
C ALA A 74 3.76 2.16 14.09
N SER A 75 3.63 2.97 13.04
CA SER A 75 2.65 4.07 12.98
C SER A 75 1.20 3.57 13.01
N GLY A 76 0.91 2.46 12.34
CA GLY A 76 -0.42 1.84 12.32
C GLY A 76 -0.88 1.36 13.69
N SER A 77 0.02 0.84 14.51
CA SER A 77 -0.30 0.45 15.90
C SER A 77 -0.73 1.64 16.76
N GLN A 78 -0.08 2.80 16.57
CA GLN A 78 -0.38 4.03 17.31
C GLN A 78 -1.71 4.63 16.86
N MET A 79 -1.96 4.65 15.55
CA MET A 79 -3.19 5.19 14.96
C MET A 79 -4.36 4.23 15.01
N LYS A 80 -4.12 2.95 15.32
CA LYS A 80 -5.13 1.87 15.30
C LYS A 80 -5.82 1.73 13.95
N HIS A 81 -5.07 1.94 12.86
CA HIS A 81 -5.60 1.92 11.50
C HIS A 81 -4.55 1.37 10.53
N SER A 82 -4.99 0.60 9.52
CA SER A 82 -4.11 -0.05 8.55
C SER A 82 -3.78 0.81 7.32
N LEU A 83 -4.72 1.64 6.87
CA LEU A 83 -4.54 2.52 5.70
C LEU A 83 -3.94 3.90 6.02
N MET A 84 -4.40 4.58 7.08
CA MET A 84 -3.88 5.90 7.47
C MET A 84 -2.34 6.02 7.57
N PRO A 85 -1.58 5.06 8.12
CA PRO A 85 -0.11 5.16 8.11
C PRO A 85 0.49 5.16 6.70
N VAL A 86 -0.15 4.49 5.75
CA VAL A 86 0.26 4.49 4.34
C VAL A 86 0.01 5.86 3.73
N LEU A 87 -1.18 6.43 3.95
CA LEU A 87 -1.55 7.74 3.43
C LEU A 87 -0.66 8.85 3.99
N GLN A 88 -0.39 8.86 5.31
CA GLN A 88 0.51 9.84 5.91
C GLN A 88 1.89 9.85 5.27
N ARG A 89 2.47 8.66 4.99
CA ARG A 89 3.74 8.54 4.27
C ARG A 89 3.70 9.19 2.89
N THR A 90 2.64 8.93 2.11
CA THR A 90 2.48 9.52 0.78
C THR A 90 2.26 11.03 0.82
N THR A 91 1.57 11.53 1.85
CA THR A 91 1.35 12.98 2.03
C THR A 91 2.60 13.70 2.51
N THR A 92 3.41 13.10 3.40
CA THR A 92 4.67 13.72 3.84
C THR A 92 5.72 13.76 2.74
N ALA A 93 5.71 12.83 1.78
CA ALA A 93 6.56 12.90 0.59
C ALA A 93 6.14 13.98 -0.43
N MET A 94 4.94 14.53 -0.30
CA MET A 94 4.36 15.55 -1.20
C MET A 94 4.70 17.00 -0.85
N TRP A 95 5.37 17.26 0.27
CA TRP A 95 5.71 18.60 0.77
C TRP A 95 7.20 18.76 1.07
#